data_AF-A0A387BI49-F1
#
_entry.id   AF-A0A387BI49-F1
#
_cell.length_a   1.000
_cell.length_b   1.000
_cell.length_c   1.000
_cell.angle_alpha   90.00
_cell.angle_beta   90.00
_cell.angle_gamma   90.00
#
_symmetry.space_group_name_H-M   'P 1'
#
loop_
_entity.id
_entity.type
_entity.pdbx_description
1 polymer ?
#
loop_
_entity_poly.entity_id
_entity_poly.type
_entity_poly.pdbx_seq_one_letter_code
_entity_poly.pdbx_strand_id
1 'polypeptide(L)'
;MLQAYKKFWTGYGSFRERTTRKDFWLATFVQIIFLIFFYAGYQIFAHIGHPVLPNVLTALSYFFLLLLWIYFLVTLVPFISMTVRRLRDAGLAYGLIFLNFIPILGSFVLLVLNLLPHSKDKAEIPEFIAPKRKNVVLDDKGKIGILRALKYYFRGYFSFSGRTSRRSFWWTQLVFAIFGILFIIFFVMNKALDQLIFGQIFVGTEVMEFILVIYVIGLFFPQLTVHIRRLRDAGLTNFAIATLLGGIGAIVIFKVILWKIIDLSYGVNHYDLINYLLFLLIMILIIAIFSVEMMKSDELATEEKTLIFRKID
;
A
#
# COMPACT_ATOMS: atom_id res chain seq x y z
N MET A 1 -5.39 22.36 4.63
CA MET A 1 -5.02 21.06 5.21
C MET A 1 -4.60 20.06 4.13
N LEU A 2 -5.47 19.75 3.16
CA LEU A 2 -5.20 18.75 2.12
C LEU A 2 -3.91 19.02 1.30
N GLN A 3 -3.65 20.28 0.94
CA GLN A 3 -2.42 20.66 0.23
C GLN A 3 -1.15 20.43 1.06
N ALA A 4 -1.17 20.75 2.35
CA ALA A 4 -0.05 20.52 3.26
C ALA A 4 0.24 19.02 3.43
N TYR A 5 -0.81 18.20 3.57
CA TYR A 5 -0.66 16.75 3.64
C TYR A 5 -0.19 16.14 2.31
N LYS A 6 -0.61 16.71 1.16
CA LYS A 6 -0.05 16.34 -0.15
C LYS A 6 1.44 16.69 -0.25
N LYS A 7 1.88 17.85 0.26
CA LYS A 7 3.30 18.22 0.35
C LYS A 7 4.08 17.26 1.25
N PHE A 8 3.50 16.82 2.37
CA PHE A 8 4.10 15.81 3.26
C PHE A 8 4.44 14.51 2.52
N TRP A 9 3.47 13.94 1.80
CA TRP A 9 3.70 12.69 1.05
C TRP A 9 4.64 12.86 -0.16
N THR A 10 4.55 13.98 -0.86
CA THR A 10 5.38 14.19 -2.07
C THR A 10 6.82 14.55 -1.74
N GLY A 11 7.04 15.21 -0.61
CA GLY A 11 8.36 15.50 -0.07
C GLY A 11 8.77 14.46 0.96
N TYR A 12 8.75 13.17 0.64
CA TYR A 12 9.30 12.19 1.58
C TYR A 12 10.83 12.14 1.55
N GLY A 13 11.45 12.48 0.40
CA GLY A 13 12.89 12.31 0.17
C GLY A 13 13.71 13.60 0.05
N SER A 14 13.10 14.79 0.13
CA SER A 14 13.85 16.04 0.02
C SER A 14 14.23 16.58 1.40
N PHE A 15 15.50 16.91 1.64
CA PHE A 15 15.96 17.37 2.96
C PHE A 15 16.49 18.81 2.96
N ARG A 16 16.50 19.45 1.78
CA ARG A 16 17.18 20.73 1.57
C ARG A 16 16.26 21.94 1.60
N GLU A 17 15.01 21.77 1.17
CA GLU A 17 14.05 22.86 1.01
C GLU A 17 13.41 23.28 2.34
N ARG A 18 12.72 24.42 2.36
CA ARG A 18 11.98 24.88 3.55
C ARG A 18 10.54 24.34 3.58
N THR A 19 9.99 24.22 4.79
CA THR A 19 8.58 23.89 5.04
C THR A 19 7.98 24.97 5.93
N THR A 20 6.86 25.55 5.52
CA THR A 20 6.18 26.60 6.28
C THR A 20 5.63 26.06 7.61
N ARG A 21 5.54 26.89 8.65
CA ARG A 21 5.00 26.45 9.96
C ARG A 21 3.58 25.90 9.84
N LYS A 22 2.75 26.59 9.05
CA LYS A 22 1.37 26.19 8.80
C LYS A 22 1.31 24.80 8.15
N ASP A 23 2.14 24.55 7.13
CA ASP A 23 2.14 23.26 6.45
C ASP A 23 2.66 22.13 7.37
N PHE A 24 3.67 22.42 8.21
CA PHE A 24 4.20 21.47 9.20
C PHE A 24 3.13 21.05 10.23
N TRP A 25 2.47 22.02 10.88
CA TRP A 25 1.49 21.73 11.92
C TRP A 25 0.24 21.07 11.37
N LEU A 26 -0.23 21.48 10.19
CA LEU A 26 -1.37 20.83 9.54
C LEU A 26 -1.07 19.38 9.16
N ALA A 27 0.13 19.08 8.66
CA ALA A 27 0.49 17.69 8.34
C ALA A 27 0.68 16.83 9.60
N THR A 28 1.33 17.37 10.63
CA THR A 28 1.52 16.69 11.92
C THR A 28 0.19 16.41 12.61
N PHE A 29 -0.74 17.37 12.57
CA PHE A 29 -2.09 17.19 13.12
C PHE A 29 -2.85 16.05 12.43
N VAL A 30 -2.81 16.00 11.09
CA VAL A 30 -3.43 14.91 10.33
C VAL A 30 -2.79 13.56 10.68
N GLN A 31 -1.46 13.50 10.79
CA GLN A 31 -0.75 12.30 11.23
C GLN A 31 -1.20 11.82 12.61
N ILE A 32 -1.32 12.73 13.58
CA ILE A 32 -1.78 12.43 14.94
C ILE A 32 -3.21 11.89 14.91
N ILE A 33 -4.11 12.48 14.12
CA ILE A 33 -5.49 11.98 13.98
C ILE A 33 -5.50 10.54 13.47
N PHE A 34 -4.74 10.22 12.43
CA PHE A 34 -4.69 8.85 11.91
C PHE A 34 -4.09 7.86 12.90
N LEU A 35 -3.03 8.24 13.62
CA LEU A 35 -2.43 7.40 14.67
C LEU A 35 -3.42 7.15 15.81
N ILE A 36 -4.12 8.19 16.28
CA ILE A 36 -5.16 8.06 17.32
C ILE A 36 -6.30 7.17 16.81
N PHE A 37 -6.76 7.34 15.58
CA PHE A 37 -7.83 6.53 15.00
C PHE A 37 -7.47 5.05 14.99
N PHE A 38 -6.29 4.68 14.49
CA PHE A 38 -5.88 3.27 14.45
C PHE A 38 -5.63 2.70 15.86
N TYR A 39 -4.98 3.47 16.74
CA TYR A 39 -4.72 3.04 18.11
C TYR A 39 -6.02 2.90 18.92
N ALA A 40 -6.95 3.84 18.78
CA ALA A 40 -8.27 3.76 19.42
C ALA A 40 -9.06 2.55 18.91
N GLY A 41 -9.04 2.28 17.59
CA GLY A 41 -9.64 1.08 17.02
C GLY A 41 -9.06 -0.20 17.62
N TYR A 42 -7.73 -0.31 17.68
CA TYR A 42 -7.05 -1.42 18.35
C TYR A 42 -7.53 -1.57 19.80
N GLN A 43 -7.52 -0.49 20.58
CA GLN A 43 -7.90 -0.52 21.99
C GLN A 43 -9.36 -0.90 22.19
N ILE A 44 -10.30 -0.31 21.46
CA ILE A 44 -11.73 -0.61 21.57
C ILE A 44 -11.97 -2.10 21.34
N PHE A 45 -11.46 -2.67 20.25
CA PHE A 45 -11.66 -4.08 19.94
C PHE A 45 -10.88 -5.01 20.88
N ALA A 46 -9.72 -4.59 21.38
CA ALA A 46 -8.95 -5.36 22.36
C ALA A 46 -9.65 -5.44 23.73
N HIS A 47 -10.29 -4.36 24.19
CA HIS A 47 -10.99 -4.32 25.47
C HIS A 47 -12.34 -5.07 25.44
N ILE A 48 -13.03 -5.06 24.29
CA ILE A 48 -14.30 -5.80 24.12
C ILE A 48 -14.03 -7.28 23.76
N GLY A 49 -12.89 -7.56 23.12
CA GLY A 49 -12.46 -8.92 22.80
C GLY A 49 -12.22 -9.77 24.05
N HIS A 50 -12.33 -11.10 23.89
CA HIS A 50 -12.08 -12.01 25.01
C HIS A 50 -10.56 -12.22 25.17
N PRO A 51 -9.98 -12.03 26.36
CA PRO A 51 -8.54 -12.10 26.56
C PRO A 51 -7.95 -13.52 26.46
N VAL A 52 -8.79 -14.53 26.69
CA VAL A 52 -8.36 -15.95 26.77
C VAL A 52 -8.83 -16.77 25.57
N LEU A 53 -9.97 -16.43 24.96
CA LEU A 53 -10.58 -17.15 23.86
C LEU A 53 -10.68 -16.24 22.63
N PRO A 54 -9.70 -16.27 21.72
CA PRO A 54 -9.68 -15.38 20.56
C PRO A 54 -10.95 -15.53 19.72
N ASN A 55 -11.52 -14.39 19.32
CA ASN A 55 -12.76 -14.27 18.57
C ASN A 55 -12.63 -13.26 17.41
N VAL A 56 -13.71 -13.02 16.67
CA VAL A 56 -13.73 -12.03 15.58
C VAL A 56 -13.34 -10.63 16.04
N LEU A 57 -13.69 -10.23 17.27
CA LEU A 57 -13.30 -8.93 17.82
C LEU A 57 -11.79 -8.86 18.08
N THR A 58 -11.18 -9.94 18.55
CA THR A 58 -9.71 -10.02 18.62
C THR A 58 -9.09 -9.94 17.22
N ALA A 59 -9.72 -10.50 16.18
CA ALA A 59 -9.23 -10.34 14.81
C ALA A 59 -9.30 -8.89 14.33
N LEU A 60 -10.35 -8.17 14.68
CA LEU A 60 -10.44 -6.74 14.42
C LEU A 60 -9.36 -5.96 15.17
N SER A 61 -9.08 -6.28 16.43
CA SER A 61 -8.01 -5.58 17.17
C SER A 61 -6.65 -5.76 16.50
N TYR A 62 -6.27 -7.00 16.14
CA TYR A 62 -5.02 -7.27 15.43
C TYR A 62 -4.98 -6.64 14.03
N PHE A 63 -6.11 -6.54 13.34
CA PHE A 63 -6.21 -5.83 12.07
C PHE A 63 -5.91 -4.32 12.22
N PHE A 64 -6.52 -3.66 13.21
CA PHE A 64 -6.22 -2.24 13.51
C PHE A 64 -4.78 -2.04 13.97
N LEU A 65 -4.23 -2.98 14.75
CA LEU A 65 -2.83 -2.96 15.16
C LEU A 65 -1.89 -3.08 13.96
N LEU A 66 -2.17 -3.97 13.01
CA LEU A 66 -1.39 -4.10 11.79
C LEU A 66 -1.43 -2.80 10.96
N LEU A 67 -2.62 -2.21 10.79
CA LEU A 67 -2.76 -0.94 10.07
C LEU A 67 -1.99 0.20 10.75
N LEU A 68 -2.00 0.25 12.09
CA LEU A 68 -1.20 1.20 12.87
C LEU A 68 0.30 1.05 12.54
N TRP A 69 0.83 -0.17 12.59
CA TRP A 69 2.24 -0.43 12.29
C TRP A 69 2.62 -0.09 10.86
N ILE A 70 1.80 -0.51 9.87
CA ILE A 70 2.03 -0.18 8.46
C ILE A 70 2.03 1.33 8.27
N TYR A 71 1.03 2.04 8.81
CA TYR A 71 0.94 3.48 8.69
C TYR A 71 2.13 4.18 9.36
N PHE A 72 2.52 3.76 10.57
CA PHE A 72 3.68 4.30 11.28
C PHE A 72 4.97 4.13 10.47
N LEU A 73 5.24 2.93 9.95
CA LEU A 73 6.44 2.66 9.15
C LEU A 73 6.48 3.47 7.85
N VAL A 74 5.36 3.54 7.12
CA VAL A 74 5.26 4.28 5.85
C VAL A 74 5.40 5.80 6.05
N THR A 75 4.92 6.32 7.18
CA THR A 75 4.97 7.77 7.49
C THR A 75 6.26 8.21 8.17
N LEU A 76 7.08 7.27 8.67
CA LEU A 76 8.34 7.53 9.36
C LEU A 76 9.28 8.40 8.52
N VAL A 77 9.54 8.00 7.27
CA VAL A 77 10.46 8.70 6.37
C VAL A 77 9.95 10.12 6.02
N PRO A 78 8.69 10.32 5.57
CA PRO A 78 8.12 11.65 5.40
C PRO A 78 8.17 12.54 6.65
N PHE A 79 7.90 11.97 7.82
CA PHE A 79 7.91 12.70 9.09
C PHE A 79 9.32 13.19 9.45
N ILE A 80 10.33 12.34 9.29
CA ILE A 80 11.74 12.70 9.45
C ILE A 80 12.10 13.81 8.46
N SER A 81 11.77 13.63 7.18
CA SER A 81 12.05 14.58 6.12
C SER A 81 11.48 15.97 6.41
N MET A 82 10.20 16.02 6.80
CA MET A 82 9.52 17.28 7.12
C MET A 82 10.11 17.96 8.36
N THR A 83 10.43 17.20 9.41
CA THR A 83 11.05 17.73 10.63
C THR A 83 12.43 18.32 10.36
N VAL A 84 13.25 17.66 9.54
CA VAL A 84 14.57 18.18 9.13
C VAL A 84 14.44 19.51 8.38
N ARG A 85 13.50 19.62 7.44
CA ARG A 85 13.26 20.88 6.71
C ARG A 85 12.85 22.00 7.65
N ARG A 86 12.01 21.68 8.64
CA ARG A 86 11.50 22.68 9.58
C ARG A 86 12.56 23.16 10.57
N LEU A 87 13.39 22.26 11.10
CA LEU A 87 14.54 22.63 11.95
C LEU A 87 15.50 23.54 11.19
N ARG A 88 15.78 23.22 9.92
CA ARG A 88 16.66 24.02 9.06
C ARG A 88 16.08 25.40 8.76
N ASP A 89 14.77 25.47 8.53
CA ASP A 89 14.02 26.70 8.32
C ASP A 89 14.04 27.62 9.56
N ALA A 90 14.06 27.04 10.77
CA ALA A 90 14.29 27.76 12.02
C ALA A 90 15.78 28.15 12.26
N GLY A 91 16.68 27.81 11.34
CA GLY A 91 18.10 28.07 11.46
C GLY A 91 18.90 27.05 12.29
N LEU A 92 18.25 26.00 12.81
CA LEU A 92 18.84 24.99 13.68
C LEU A 92 19.57 23.88 12.92
N ALA A 93 20.43 23.15 13.63
CA ALA A 93 21.11 21.97 13.10
C ALA A 93 20.13 20.81 12.88
N TYR A 94 20.23 20.12 11.74
CA TYR A 94 19.36 18.97 11.42
C TYR A 94 19.56 17.80 12.39
N GLY A 95 20.73 17.67 13.02
CA GLY A 95 21.06 16.63 13.98
C GLY A 95 20.21 16.65 15.25
N LEU A 96 19.50 17.76 15.52
CA LEU A 96 18.54 17.81 16.63
C LEU A 96 17.39 16.82 16.46
N ILE A 97 17.17 16.27 15.26
CA ILE A 97 16.18 15.21 15.07
C ILE A 97 16.45 13.96 15.92
N PHE A 98 17.72 13.68 16.26
CA PHE A 98 18.10 12.54 17.09
C PHE A 98 17.61 12.66 18.53
N LEU A 99 17.13 13.84 18.95
CA LEU A 99 16.43 13.97 20.23
C LEU A 99 15.19 13.06 20.29
N ASN A 100 14.55 12.71 19.17
CA ASN A 100 13.42 11.75 19.17
C ASN A 100 13.80 10.36 19.70
N PHE A 101 15.08 10.00 19.81
CA PHE A 101 15.49 8.74 20.46
C PHE A 101 15.37 8.78 21.99
N ILE A 102 15.27 9.98 22.58
CA ILE A 102 14.98 10.16 24.00
C ILE A 102 13.45 10.22 24.13
N PRO A 103 12.80 9.15 24.66
CA PRO A 103 11.35 9.10 24.73
C PRO A 103 10.80 10.27 25.55
N ILE A 104 9.65 10.80 25.13
CA ILE A 104 8.87 11.86 25.81
C ILE A 104 9.60 13.22 25.82
N LEU A 105 10.73 13.34 26.52
CA LEU A 105 11.50 14.58 26.67
C LEU A 105 12.02 15.10 25.33
N GLY A 106 12.63 14.23 24.53
CA GLY A 106 13.21 14.63 23.26
C GLY A 106 12.18 15.02 22.21
N SER A 107 11.05 14.31 22.17
CA SER A 107 9.91 14.67 21.31
C SER A 107 9.26 15.98 21.76
N PHE A 108 9.18 16.25 23.06
CA PHE A 108 8.67 17.53 23.59
C PHE A 108 9.59 18.70 23.21
N VAL A 109 10.91 18.55 23.38
CA VAL A 109 11.87 19.58 22.95
C VAL A 109 11.76 19.86 21.45
N LEU A 110 11.67 18.81 20.62
CA LEU A 110 11.48 18.98 19.18
C LEU A 110 10.15 19.65 18.83
N LEU A 111 9.08 19.39 19.57
CA LEU A 111 7.80 20.08 19.42
C LEU A 111 7.97 21.59 19.64
N VAL A 112 8.67 21.98 20.71
CA VAL A 112 9.00 23.38 21.02
C VAL A 112 9.89 24.01 19.93
N LEU A 113 10.94 23.32 19.48
CA LEU A 113 11.85 23.84 18.46
C LEU A 113 11.14 24.06 17.11
N ASN A 114 10.17 23.21 16.76
CA ASN A 114 9.39 23.37 15.53
C ASN A 114 8.39 24.55 15.59
N LEU A 115 8.12 25.14 16.76
CA LEU A 115 7.31 26.35 16.92
C LEU A 115 8.09 27.65 16.57
N LEU A 116 9.42 27.63 16.62
CA LEU A 116 10.28 28.83 16.49
C LEU A 116 10.10 29.59 15.18
N PRO A 117 10.33 30.91 15.15
CA PRO A 117 10.30 31.66 13.89
C PRO A 117 11.33 31.25 12.86
N HIS A 118 10.99 31.54 11.60
CA HIS A 118 11.94 31.43 10.50
C HIS A 118 13.11 32.38 10.77
N SER A 119 14.34 31.91 10.57
CA SER A 119 15.55 32.70 10.81
C SER A 119 15.71 33.76 9.71
N LYS A 120 15.97 35.01 10.08
CA LYS A 120 16.19 36.12 9.13
C LYS A 120 17.57 36.09 8.45
N ASP A 121 18.53 35.34 9.00
CA ASP A 121 19.96 35.38 8.62
C ASP A 121 20.37 34.37 7.55
N LYS A 122 19.56 33.35 7.23
CA LYS A 122 19.90 32.35 6.22
C LYS A 122 19.26 32.70 4.89
N ALA A 123 20.12 32.89 3.88
CA ALA A 123 19.75 33.09 2.47
C ALA A 123 18.55 32.22 2.08
N GLU A 124 17.57 32.84 1.41
CA GLU A 124 16.24 32.29 1.14
C GLU A 124 16.28 30.85 0.64
N ILE A 125 16.10 29.89 1.55
CA ILE A 125 15.93 28.48 1.18
C ILE A 125 14.62 28.39 0.39
N PRO A 126 14.61 27.82 -0.82
CA PRO A 126 13.39 27.72 -1.62
C PRO A 126 12.34 26.86 -0.90
N GLU A 127 11.07 27.27 -1.01
CA GLU A 127 9.95 26.48 -0.49
C GLU A 127 9.84 25.17 -1.24
N PHE A 128 9.54 24.08 -0.51
CA PHE A 128 9.26 22.82 -1.16
C PHE A 128 8.01 22.93 -2.05
N ILE A 129 8.22 22.70 -3.33
CA ILE A 129 7.17 22.54 -4.32
C ILE A 129 7.16 21.07 -4.73
N ALA A 130 5.98 20.44 -4.66
CA ALA A 130 5.84 19.06 -5.06
C ALA A 130 6.32 18.88 -6.52
N PRO A 131 7.21 17.91 -6.81
CA PRO A 131 7.76 17.74 -8.15
C PRO A 131 6.63 17.41 -9.14
N LYS A 132 6.66 18.04 -10.32
CA LYS A 132 5.80 17.64 -11.44
C LYS A 132 6.22 16.24 -11.88
N ARG A 133 5.35 15.24 -11.69
CA ARG A 133 5.64 13.85 -12.12
C ARG A 133 5.80 13.83 -13.64
N LYS A 134 6.95 13.36 -14.13
CA LYS A 134 7.09 12.98 -15.54
C LYS A 134 6.24 11.74 -15.77
N ASN A 135 5.15 11.91 -16.51
CA ASN A 135 4.33 10.79 -16.94
C ASN A 135 5.13 10.02 -18.00
N VAL A 136 5.49 8.77 -17.70
CA VAL A 136 6.02 7.87 -18.74
C VAL A 136 4.84 7.54 -19.64
N VAL A 137 4.77 8.19 -20.81
CA VAL A 137 3.80 7.84 -21.85
C VAL A 137 4.27 6.54 -22.48
N LEU A 138 3.64 5.43 -22.08
CA LEU A 138 3.75 4.17 -22.79
C LEU A 138 2.75 4.25 -23.93
N ASP A 139 3.22 4.50 -25.15
CA ASP A 139 2.38 4.43 -26.34
C ASP A 139 2.30 2.98 -26.82
N ASP A 140 1.16 2.39 -26.51
CA ASP A 140 0.82 1.02 -26.83
C ASP A 140 -0.38 0.95 -27.81
N LYS A 141 -0.52 1.97 -28.66
CA LYS A 141 -1.43 1.95 -29.81
C LYS A 141 -0.86 1.06 -30.92
N GLY A 142 -1.33 -0.19 -31.03
CA GLY A 142 -1.02 -1.07 -32.16
C GLY A 142 -1.17 -2.57 -31.90
N LYS A 143 -0.82 -3.40 -32.91
CA LYS A 143 -0.70 -4.86 -32.75
C LYS A 143 0.56 -5.18 -31.94
N ILE A 144 0.40 -5.35 -30.63
CA ILE A 144 1.49 -5.68 -29.71
C ILE A 144 1.61 -7.20 -29.54
N GLY A 145 2.81 -7.74 -29.72
CA GLY A 145 3.16 -9.13 -29.40
C GLY A 145 3.64 -9.28 -27.95
N ILE A 146 3.72 -10.53 -27.48
CA ILE A 146 4.05 -10.89 -26.08
C ILE A 146 5.34 -10.21 -25.58
N LEU A 147 6.43 -10.30 -26.33
CA LEU A 147 7.74 -9.73 -25.95
C LEU A 147 7.68 -8.21 -25.73
N ARG A 148 6.92 -7.50 -26.58
CA ARG A 148 6.78 -6.04 -26.47
C ARG A 148 5.90 -5.66 -25.28
N ALA A 149 4.85 -6.44 -25.01
CA ALA A 149 4.02 -6.26 -23.80
C ALA A 149 4.85 -6.44 -22.53
N LEU A 150 5.67 -7.49 -22.46
CA LEU A 150 6.54 -7.75 -21.32
C LEU A 150 7.63 -6.66 -21.15
N LYS A 151 8.18 -6.14 -22.24
CA LYS A 151 9.10 -5.00 -22.20
C LYS A 151 8.43 -3.76 -21.62
N TYR A 152 7.17 -3.49 -21.96
CA TYR A 152 6.42 -2.37 -21.39
C TYR A 152 6.04 -2.58 -19.92
N TYR A 153 5.73 -3.82 -19.54
CA TYR A 153 5.50 -4.19 -18.14
C TYR A 153 6.70 -3.83 -17.27
N PHE A 154 7.90 -4.33 -17.62
CA PHE A 154 9.11 -4.06 -16.84
C PHE A 154 9.61 -2.61 -16.96
N ARG A 155 9.46 -1.96 -18.12
CA ARG A 155 9.79 -0.53 -18.25
C ARG A 155 8.87 0.35 -17.39
N GLY A 156 7.63 -0.08 -17.21
CA GLY A 156 6.62 0.60 -16.43
C GLY A 156 6.58 0.24 -14.95
N TYR A 157 7.58 -0.45 -14.40
CA TYR A 157 7.53 -1.15 -13.11
C TYR A 157 6.96 -0.32 -11.93
N PHE A 158 7.37 0.95 -11.78
CA PHE A 158 6.87 1.87 -10.72
C PHE A 158 6.08 3.07 -11.26
N SER A 159 5.67 3.03 -12.53
CA SER A 159 4.98 4.16 -13.17
C SER A 159 3.47 4.01 -13.08
N PHE A 160 2.82 4.49 -12.01
CA PHE A 160 1.36 4.44 -11.91
C PHE A 160 0.62 5.36 -12.91
N SER A 161 1.35 6.17 -13.68
CA SER A 161 0.85 6.99 -14.79
C SER A 161 0.94 6.26 -16.13
N GLY A 162 0.15 6.71 -17.10
CA GLY A 162 0.09 6.16 -18.46
C GLY A 162 -1.14 5.29 -18.70
N ARG A 163 -1.26 4.78 -19.92
CA ARG A 163 -2.30 3.83 -20.35
C ARG A 163 -1.69 2.43 -20.53
N THR A 164 -2.52 1.41 -20.48
CA THR A 164 -2.20 0.03 -20.83
C THR A 164 -3.34 -0.58 -21.64
N SER A 165 -3.04 -0.77 -22.93
CA SER A 165 -3.87 -1.47 -23.89
C SER A 165 -4.24 -2.87 -23.38
N ARG A 166 -5.49 -3.26 -23.64
CA ARG A 166 -6.04 -4.57 -23.27
C ARG A 166 -5.17 -5.73 -23.74
N ARG A 167 -4.66 -5.66 -24.97
CA ARG A 167 -3.82 -6.70 -25.54
C ARG A 167 -2.50 -6.81 -24.77
N SER A 168 -1.86 -5.68 -24.43
CA SER A 168 -0.64 -5.70 -23.63
C SER A 168 -0.90 -6.24 -22.22
N PHE A 169 -2.02 -5.84 -21.60
CA PHE A 169 -2.47 -6.36 -20.31
C PHE A 169 -2.64 -7.88 -20.35
N TRP A 170 -3.47 -8.42 -21.25
CA TRP A 170 -3.76 -9.85 -21.30
C TRP A 170 -2.56 -10.71 -21.70
N TRP A 171 -1.69 -10.24 -22.59
CA TRP A 171 -0.43 -10.96 -22.86
C TRP A 171 0.45 -11.06 -21.63
N THR A 172 0.53 -9.98 -20.85
CA THR A 172 1.28 -9.95 -19.60
C THR A 172 0.67 -10.91 -18.58
N GLN A 173 -0.66 -10.86 -18.39
CA GLN A 173 -1.35 -11.76 -17.48
C GLN A 173 -1.23 -13.23 -17.88
N LEU A 174 -1.29 -13.54 -19.18
CA LEU A 174 -1.10 -14.91 -19.67
C LEU A 174 0.30 -15.44 -19.35
N VAL A 175 1.34 -14.64 -19.56
CA VAL A 175 2.73 -15.03 -19.24
C VAL A 175 2.87 -15.30 -17.74
N PHE A 176 2.36 -14.42 -16.88
CA PHE A 176 2.43 -14.62 -15.43
C PHE A 176 1.53 -15.75 -14.92
N ALA A 177 0.40 -16.02 -15.57
CA ALA A 177 -0.44 -17.17 -15.27
C ALA A 177 0.30 -18.48 -15.58
N ILE A 178 1.01 -18.57 -16.71
CA ILE A 178 1.85 -19.73 -17.04
C ILE A 178 2.96 -19.90 -16.01
N PHE A 179 3.70 -18.83 -15.66
CA PHE A 179 4.73 -18.90 -14.62
C PHE A 179 4.15 -19.32 -13.27
N GLY A 180 2.96 -18.83 -12.90
CA GLY A 180 2.27 -19.23 -11.67
C GLY A 180 1.91 -20.72 -11.66
N ILE A 181 1.37 -21.26 -12.76
CA ILE A 181 1.06 -22.69 -12.88
C ILE A 181 2.32 -23.53 -12.79
N LEU A 182 3.38 -23.16 -13.53
CA LEU A 182 4.68 -23.85 -13.47
C LEU A 182 5.26 -23.83 -12.06
N PHE A 183 5.15 -22.70 -11.35
CA PHE A 183 5.58 -22.58 -9.97
C PHE A 183 4.81 -23.53 -9.05
N ILE A 184 3.48 -23.59 -9.16
CA ILE A 184 2.63 -24.49 -8.36
C ILE A 184 3.03 -25.96 -8.60
N ILE A 185 3.22 -26.35 -9.86
CA ILE A 185 3.66 -27.71 -10.21
C ILE A 185 5.00 -28.01 -9.55
N PHE A 186 5.99 -27.11 -9.70
CA PHE A 186 7.31 -27.30 -9.11
C PHE A 186 7.25 -27.36 -7.58
N PHE A 187 6.44 -26.51 -6.95
CA PHE A 187 6.24 -26.51 -5.49
C PHE A 187 5.69 -27.85 -4.99
N VAL A 188 4.63 -28.36 -5.63
CA VAL A 188 4.04 -29.67 -5.28
C VAL A 188 5.04 -30.81 -5.50
N MET A 189 5.80 -30.77 -6.60
CA MET A 189 6.84 -31.78 -6.87
C MET A 189 7.96 -31.76 -5.83
N ASN A 190 8.44 -30.59 -5.42
CA ASN A 190 9.47 -30.48 -4.38
C ASN A 190 8.97 -30.99 -3.04
N LYS A 191 7.73 -30.66 -2.67
CA LYS A 191 7.11 -31.18 -1.45
C LYS A 191 7.00 -32.70 -1.46
N ALA A 192 6.60 -33.29 -2.60
CA ALA A 192 6.54 -34.75 -2.76
C ALA A 192 7.92 -35.40 -2.69
N LEU A 193 8.94 -34.75 -3.29
CA LEU A 193 10.33 -35.22 -3.26
C LEU A 193 10.91 -35.19 -1.84
N ASP A 194 10.71 -34.10 -1.09
CA ASP A 194 11.15 -34.01 0.31
C ASP A 194 10.50 -35.12 1.16
N GLN A 195 9.19 -35.32 1.00
CA GLN A 195 8.47 -36.38 1.69
C GLN A 195 9.00 -37.77 1.34
N LEU A 196 9.42 -37.99 0.09
CA LEU A 196 9.97 -39.27 -0.38
C LEU A 196 11.38 -39.53 0.17
N ILE A 197 12.27 -38.52 0.14
CA ILE A 197 13.68 -38.67 0.52
C ILE A 197 13.89 -38.59 2.03
N PHE A 198 13.20 -37.66 2.69
CA PHE A 198 13.40 -37.35 4.11
C PHE A 198 12.25 -37.79 5.02
N GLY A 199 11.13 -38.28 4.46
CA GLY A 199 9.95 -38.70 5.23
C GLY A 199 9.12 -37.53 5.81
N GLN A 200 9.52 -36.29 5.52
CA GLN A 200 8.90 -35.07 6.01
C GLN A 200 9.23 -33.90 5.09
N ILE A 201 8.49 -32.79 5.21
CA ILE A 201 8.84 -31.52 4.57
C ILE A 201 10.19 -31.06 5.12
N PHE A 202 11.13 -30.73 4.23
CA PHE A 202 12.50 -30.38 4.60
C PHE A 202 13.00 -29.17 3.79
N VAL A 203 14.32 -29.08 3.61
CA VAL A 203 14.99 -27.90 3.05
C VAL A 203 14.52 -27.54 1.64
N GLY A 204 14.18 -28.52 0.78
CA GLY A 204 13.77 -28.26 -0.60
C GLY A 204 12.50 -27.40 -0.68
N THR A 205 11.48 -27.76 0.10
CA THR A 205 10.21 -27.05 0.18
C THR A 205 10.39 -25.67 0.81
N GLU A 206 11.13 -25.57 1.92
CA GLU A 206 11.38 -24.30 2.61
C GLU A 206 12.11 -23.28 1.71
N VAL A 207 13.12 -23.75 0.97
CA VAL A 207 13.82 -22.92 -0.02
C VAL A 207 12.86 -22.47 -1.13
N MET A 208 11.96 -23.35 -1.59
CA MET A 208 10.98 -22.99 -2.60
C MET A 208 9.97 -21.95 -2.10
N GLU A 209 9.51 -22.06 -0.85
CA GLU A 209 8.65 -21.04 -0.22
C GLU A 209 9.36 -19.70 -0.13
N PHE A 210 10.62 -19.69 0.27
CA PHE A 210 11.42 -18.46 0.31
C PHE A 210 11.56 -17.80 -1.08
N ILE A 211 11.82 -18.60 -2.11
CA ILE A 211 11.86 -18.12 -3.50
C ILE A 211 10.50 -17.55 -3.94
N LEU A 212 9.39 -18.20 -3.55
CA LEU A 212 8.04 -17.68 -3.83
C LEU A 212 7.84 -16.30 -3.24
N VAL A 213 8.25 -16.10 -1.98
CA VAL A 213 8.11 -14.82 -1.28
C VAL A 213 8.88 -13.72 -2.02
N ILE A 214 10.12 -13.99 -2.43
CA ILE A 214 10.92 -13.04 -3.22
C ILE A 214 10.23 -12.73 -4.55
N TYR A 215 9.74 -13.76 -5.25
CA TYR A 215 9.04 -13.61 -6.52
C TYR A 215 7.76 -12.75 -6.38
N VAL A 216 6.93 -13.01 -5.37
CA VAL A 216 5.70 -12.26 -5.09
C VAL A 216 6.02 -10.81 -4.76
N ILE A 217 7.01 -10.54 -3.91
CA ILE A 217 7.44 -9.18 -3.57
C ILE A 217 7.93 -8.45 -4.83
N GLY A 218 8.75 -9.12 -5.64
CA GLY A 218 9.30 -8.59 -6.89
C GLY A 218 8.28 -8.33 -7.98
N LEU A 219 7.10 -8.96 -7.93
CA LEU A 219 6.02 -8.73 -8.90
C LEU A 219 4.86 -7.90 -8.37
N PHE A 220 4.78 -7.70 -7.05
CA PHE A 220 3.66 -7.00 -6.42
C PHE A 220 3.43 -5.60 -7.01
N PHE A 221 4.46 -4.75 -7.03
CA PHE A 221 4.37 -3.39 -7.55
C PHE A 221 4.07 -3.29 -9.06
N PRO A 222 4.75 -4.03 -9.96
CA PRO A 222 4.46 -3.94 -11.38
C PRO A 222 3.08 -4.53 -11.73
N GLN A 223 2.62 -5.59 -11.04
CA GLN A 223 1.25 -6.08 -11.19
C GLN A 223 0.24 -5.01 -10.77
N LEU A 224 0.38 -4.47 -9.57
CA LEU A 224 -0.47 -3.39 -9.07
C LEU A 224 -0.49 -2.21 -10.05
N THR A 225 0.65 -1.86 -10.62
CA THR A 225 0.78 -0.77 -11.60
C THR A 225 -0.06 -1.04 -12.85
N VAL A 226 0.03 -2.24 -13.43
CA VAL A 226 -0.70 -2.59 -14.65
C VAL A 226 -2.21 -2.71 -14.42
N HIS A 227 -2.64 -3.28 -13.28
CA HIS A 227 -4.05 -3.29 -12.87
C HIS A 227 -4.61 -1.88 -12.70
N ILE A 228 -3.90 -1.00 -11.98
CA ILE A 228 -4.31 0.41 -11.80
C ILE A 228 -4.46 1.13 -13.15
N ARG A 229 -3.51 0.96 -14.07
CA ARG A 229 -3.59 1.58 -15.41
C ARG A 229 -4.78 1.04 -16.21
N ARG A 230 -5.02 -0.28 -16.17
CA ARG A 230 -6.12 -0.91 -16.91
C ARG A 230 -7.49 -0.49 -16.37
N LEU A 231 -7.66 -0.49 -15.05
CA LEU A 231 -8.89 -0.02 -14.40
C LEU A 231 -9.16 1.45 -14.71
N ARG A 232 -8.11 2.29 -14.69
CA ARG A 232 -8.22 3.69 -15.08
C ARG A 232 -8.59 3.85 -16.55
N ASP A 233 -8.00 3.04 -17.42
CA ASP A 233 -8.32 3.05 -18.84
C ASP A 233 -9.73 2.60 -19.15
N ALA A 234 -10.36 1.78 -18.30
CA ALA A 234 -11.77 1.43 -18.43
C ALA A 234 -12.70 2.60 -18.10
N GLY A 235 -12.20 3.62 -17.39
CA GLY A 235 -12.92 4.84 -17.02
C GLY A 235 -12.99 5.12 -15.52
N LEU A 236 -12.38 4.29 -14.66
CA LEU A 236 -12.42 4.50 -13.21
C LEU A 236 -11.51 5.66 -12.76
N THR A 237 -12.01 6.46 -11.82
CA THR A 237 -11.22 7.51 -11.16
C THR A 237 -10.13 6.92 -10.26
N ASN A 238 -9.06 7.69 -10.00
CA ASN A 238 -8.00 7.26 -9.08
C ASN A 238 -8.53 6.99 -7.67
N PHE A 239 -9.55 7.73 -7.24
CA PHE A 239 -10.19 7.52 -5.95
C PHE A 239 -10.94 6.18 -5.92
N ALA A 240 -11.75 5.89 -6.94
CA ALA A 240 -12.45 4.62 -7.06
C ALA A 240 -11.50 3.43 -7.05
N ILE A 241 -10.41 3.50 -7.82
CA ILE A 241 -9.40 2.44 -7.88
C ILE A 241 -8.73 2.23 -6.52
N ALA A 242 -8.37 3.31 -5.83
CA ALA A 242 -7.75 3.23 -4.51
C ALA A 242 -8.68 2.60 -3.47
N THR A 243 -9.96 2.99 -3.45
CA THR A 243 -10.97 2.42 -2.56
C THR A 243 -11.23 0.95 -2.87
N LEU A 244 -11.32 0.59 -4.15
CA LEU A 244 -11.63 -0.77 -4.57
C LEU A 244 -10.47 -1.74 -4.30
N LEU A 245 -9.25 -1.43 -4.78
CA LEU A 245 -8.08 -2.29 -4.56
C LEU A 245 -7.65 -2.28 -3.09
N GLY A 246 -7.71 -1.11 -2.43
CA GLY A 246 -7.41 -0.99 -1.00
C GLY A 246 -8.42 -1.74 -0.13
N GLY A 247 -9.71 -1.67 -0.48
CA GLY A 247 -10.77 -2.42 0.21
C GLY A 247 -10.61 -3.93 0.07
N ILE A 248 -10.32 -4.42 -1.13
CA ILE A 248 -10.04 -5.84 -1.36
C ILE A 248 -8.80 -6.28 -0.57
N GLY A 249 -7.72 -5.50 -0.62
CA GLY A 249 -6.52 -5.76 0.18
C GLY A 249 -6.83 -5.85 1.67
N ALA A 250 -7.61 -4.91 2.20
CA ALA A 250 -8.05 -4.91 3.60
C ALA A 250 -8.87 -6.16 3.96
N ILE A 251 -9.82 -6.56 3.11
CA ILE A 251 -10.66 -7.75 3.33
C ILE A 251 -9.80 -9.03 3.31
N VAL A 252 -8.85 -9.15 2.37
CA VAL A 252 -7.94 -10.30 2.28
C VAL A 252 -7.05 -10.38 3.51
N ILE A 253 -6.44 -9.26 3.94
CA ILE A 253 -5.61 -9.19 5.15
C ILE A 253 -6.44 -9.57 6.38
N PHE A 254 -7.65 -9.02 6.51
CA PHE A 254 -8.54 -9.36 7.62
C PHE A 254 -8.90 -10.84 7.64
N LYS A 255 -9.20 -11.44 6.48
CA LYS A 255 -9.48 -12.87 6.35
C LYS A 255 -8.29 -13.74 6.78
N VAL A 256 -7.06 -13.35 6.44
CA VAL A 256 -5.84 -14.06 6.86
C VAL A 256 -5.66 -13.98 8.38
N ILE A 257 -5.85 -12.80 8.96
CA ILE A 257 -5.79 -12.60 10.42
C ILE A 257 -6.86 -13.43 11.13
N LEU A 258 -8.11 -13.37 10.63
CA LEU A 258 -9.23 -14.12 11.19
C LEU A 258 -8.97 -15.62 11.17
N TRP A 259 -8.46 -16.14 10.04
CA TRP A 259 -8.08 -17.55 9.93
C TRP A 259 -7.03 -17.94 10.98
N LYS A 260 -5.99 -17.11 11.17
CA LYS A 260 -4.95 -17.40 12.16
C LYS A 260 -5.47 -17.36 13.60
N ILE A 261 -6.45 -16.52 13.87
CA ILE A 261 -7.06 -16.39 15.20
C ILE A 261 -8.01 -17.54 15.51
N ILE A 262 -8.73 -18.04 14.52
CA ILE A 262 -9.56 -19.26 14.65
C ILE A 262 -8.68 -20.47 14.95
N ASP A 263 -7.55 -20.59 14.25
CA ASP A 263 -6.54 -21.63 14.49
C ASP A 263 -6.03 -21.61 15.94
N LEU A 264 -5.79 -20.40 16.49
CA LEU A 264 -5.41 -20.20 17.90
C LEU A 264 -6.55 -20.44 18.91
N SER A 265 -7.80 -20.47 18.47
CA SER A 265 -8.97 -20.71 19.32
C SER A 265 -9.19 -22.20 19.62
N TYR A 266 -8.32 -23.10 19.11
CA TYR A 266 -8.42 -24.56 19.27
C TYR A 266 -9.81 -25.13 18.92
N GLY A 267 -10.53 -24.48 17.99
CA GLY A 267 -11.85 -24.92 17.54
C GLY A 267 -13.00 -24.61 18.50
N VAL A 268 -12.79 -23.83 19.57
CA VAL A 268 -13.89 -23.43 20.48
C VAL A 268 -14.90 -22.51 19.77
N ASN A 269 -14.41 -21.61 18.92
CA ASN A 269 -15.26 -20.69 18.16
C ASN A 269 -15.33 -21.09 16.68
N HIS A 270 -16.54 -21.35 16.18
CA HIS A 270 -16.81 -21.64 14.77
C HIS A 270 -17.32 -20.38 14.05
N TYR A 271 -16.42 -19.66 13.36
CA TYR A 271 -16.78 -18.52 12.51
C TYR A 271 -16.89 -18.89 11.03
N ASP A 272 -17.31 -20.12 10.75
CA ASP A 272 -17.35 -20.68 9.40
C ASP A 272 -18.23 -19.83 8.48
N LEU A 273 -19.40 -19.39 8.95
CA LEU A 273 -20.27 -18.49 8.20
C LEU A 273 -19.55 -17.21 7.77
N ILE A 274 -18.81 -16.56 8.68
CA ILE A 274 -18.07 -15.32 8.36
C ILE A 274 -16.95 -15.62 7.36
N ASN A 275 -16.25 -16.74 7.51
CA ASN A 275 -15.23 -17.16 6.55
C ASN A 275 -15.81 -17.38 5.15
N TYR A 276 -16.98 -18.03 5.05
CA TYR A 276 -17.69 -18.24 3.79
C TYR A 276 -18.16 -16.92 3.18
N LEU A 277 -18.73 -16.01 3.98
CA LEU A 277 -19.17 -14.70 3.51
C LEU A 277 -18.00 -13.84 3.01
N LEU A 278 -16.88 -13.82 3.74
CA LEU A 278 -15.66 -13.13 3.30
C LEU A 278 -15.09 -13.73 2.02
N PHE A 279 -15.09 -15.06 1.90
CA PHE A 279 -14.66 -15.74 0.67
C PHE A 279 -15.55 -15.36 -0.52
N LEU A 280 -16.87 -15.41 -0.35
CA LEU A 280 -17.83 -15.05 -1.39
C LEU A 280 -17.69 -13.59 -1.80
N LEU A 281 -17.54 -12.68 -0.83
CA LEU A 281 -17.32 -11.26 -1.09
C LEU A 281 -16.04 -11.03 -1.91
N ILE A 282 -14.92 -11.67 -1.55
CA ILE A 282 -13.66 -11.59 -2.30
C ILE A 282 -13.87 -12.11 -3.73
N MET A 283 -14.56 -13.23 -3.92
CA MET A 283 -14.86 -13.78 -5.25
C MET A 283 -15.66 -12.81 -6.11
N ILE A 284 -16.74 -12.24 -5.56
CA ILE A 284 -17.54 -11.24 -6.28
C ILE A 284 -16.69 -10.03 -6.68
N LEU A 285 -15.86 -9.51 -5.77
CA LEU A 285 -15.00 -8.36 -6.04
C LEU A 285 -13.94 -8.66 -7.10
N ILE A 286 -13.35 -9.86 -7.09
CA ILE A 286 -12.40 -10.30 -8.12
C ILE A 286 -13.08 -10.42 -9.49
N ILE A 287 -14.27 -11.02 -9.55
CA ILE A 287 -15.05 -11.13 -10.79
C ILE A 287 -15.43 -9.73 -11.31
N ALA A 288 -15.78 -8.81 -10.42
CA ALA A 288 -16.08 -7.43 -10.78
C ALA A 288 -14.85 -6.71 -11.36
N ILE A 289 -13.68 -6.83 -10.73
CA ILE A 289 -12.41 -6.30 -11.28
C ILE A 289 -12.15 -6.86 -12.66
N PHE A 290 -12.20 -8.19 -12.78
CA PHE A 290 -11.90 -8.89 -14.02
C PHE A 290 -12.82 -8.44 -15.16
N SER A 291 -14.11 -8.27 -14.85
CA SER A 291 -15.10 -7.74 -15.80
C SER A 291 -14.75 -6.33 -16.26
N VAL A 292 -14.37 -5.43 -15.33
CA VAL A 292 -13.96 -4.06 -15.67
C VAL A 292 -12.65 -4.05 -16.48
N GLU A 293 -11.70 -4.92 -16.17
CA GLU A 293 -10.44 -5.00 -16.92
C GLU A 293 -10.63 -5.47 -18.36
N MET A 294 -11.69 -6.26 -18.61
CA MET A 294 -12.11 -6.65 -19.95
C MET A 294 -12.79 -5.52 -20.74
N MET A 295 -13.31 -4.46 -20.12
CA MET A 295 -14.09 -3.40 -20.80
C MET A 295 -13.27 -2.51 -21.75
N LYS A 296 -13.99 -1.89 -22.70
CA LYS A 296 -13.62 -0.76 -23.59
C LYS A 296 -12.63 0.17 -22.93
N SER A 297 -11.64 0.70 -23.65
CA SER A 297 -11.02 1.93 -23.13
C SER A 297 -12.09 3.02 -23.12
N ASP A 298 -12.25 3.68 -21.97
CA ASP A 298 -13.18 4.79 -21.70
C ASP A 298 -14.69 4.43 -21.78
N GLU A 299 -15.06 3.14 -21.79
CA GLU A 299 -16.47 2.69 -21.92
C GLU A 299 -17.34 3.04 -20.69
N LEU A 300 -16.79 2.94 -19.47
CA LEU A 300 -17.53 3.34 -18.25
C LEU A 300 -17.72 4.85 -18.14
N ALA A 301 -16.80 5.64 -18.68
CA ALA A 301 -16.86 7.10 -18.62
C ALA A 301 -17.93 7.66 -19.57
N THR A 302 -18.31 6.91 -20.62
CA THR A 302 -19.36 7.29 -21.56
C THR A 302 -20.76 6.94 -21.09
N GLU A 303 -20.92 5.89 -20.27
CA GLU A 303 -22.24 5.37 -19.87
C GLU A 303 -22.77 5.97 -18.56
N GLU A 304 -21.90 6.31 -17.58
CA GLU A 304 -22.34 6.78 -16.27
C GLU A 304 -21.64 8.06 -15.79
N LYS A 305 -22.42 9.07 -15.38
CA LYS A 305 -21.93 10.35 -14.83
C LYS A 305 -21.98 10.38 -13.30
N THR A 306 -21.47 9.36 -12.61
CA THR A 306 -21.36 9.39 -11.13
C THR A 306 -19.99 9.88 -10.67
N LEU A 307 -19.86 10.27 -9.39
CA LEU A 307 -18.58 10.70 -8.77
C LEU A 307 -17.46 9.65 -8.90
N ILE A 308 -17.82 8.39 -9.13
CA ILE A 308 -16.90 7.24 -9.29
C ILE A 308 -16.23 7.28 -10.67
N PHE A 309 -16.92 7.80 -11.70
CA PHE A 309 -16.50 7.80 -13.11
C PHE A 309 -16.14 9.20 -13.65
N ARG A 310 -16.52 10.28 -12.96
CA ARG A 310 -16.19 11.65 -13.38
C ARG A 310 -14.73 11.98 -13.07
N LYS A 311 -13.93 12.34 -14.08
CA LYS A 311 -12.62 12.99 -13.86
C LYS A 311 -12.83 14.25 -13.02
N ILE A 312 -12.28 14.26 -11.81
CA ILE A 312 -12.12 15.49 -11.04
C ILE A 312 -10.88 16.17 -11.63
N ASP A 313 -11.10 17.30 -12.30
CA ASP A 313 -10.05 18.14 -12.89
C ASP A 313 -9.04 18.63 -11.82
#